data_AF-A0A3A5VTD7-F1
#
_entry.id   AF-A0A3A5VTD7-F1
#
_cell.length_a   1.000
_cell.length_b   1.000
_cell.length_c   1.000
_cell.angle_alpha   90.00
_cell.angle_beta   90.00
_cell.angle_gamma   90.00
#
_symmetry.space_group_name_H-M   'P 1'
#
loop_
_entity.id
_entity.type
_entity.pdbx_description
1 polymer ?
#
loop_
_entity_poly.entity_id
_entity_poly.type
_entity_poly.pdbx_seq_one_letter_code
_entity_poly.pdbx_strand_id
1 'polypeptide(L)'
;MGKVISSSIFFWMVSIWIASNLFSQAVYMGFNGVPYSGIEMIQSLGPWYYVLVTIEVLAWIYVGVHLSIKVFRNLQVKATPQTSS
;
A
#
# COMPACT_ATOMS: atom_id res chain seq x y z
N MET A 1 2.63 20.65 14.90
CA MET A 1 1.80 20.97 13.71
C MET A 1 1.93 19.80 12.72
N GLY A 2 1.09 18.77 12.86
CA GLY A 2 1.24 17.53 12.09
C GLY A 2 0.75 17.74 10.66
N LYS A 3 1.66 17.67 9.69
CA LYS A 3 1.34 17.82 8.26
C LYS A 3 0.48 16.63 7.83
N VAL A 4 -0.83 16.83 7.81
CA VAL A 4 -1.82 15.83 7.36
C VAL A 4 -1.49 15.54 5.91
N ILE A 5 -1.11 14.30 5.60
CA ILE A 5 -0.89 13.87 4.21
C ILE A 5 -2.19 14.14 3.46
N SER A 6 -2.14 15.09 2.53
CA SER A 6 -3.28 15.46 1.68
C SER A 6 -3.82 14.20 1.00
N SER A 7 -5.14 14.09 0.88
CA SER A 7 -5.78 12.95 0.20
C SER A 7 -5.20 12.72 -1.21
N SER A 8 -4.73 13.80 -1.85
CA SER A 8 -4.02 13.76 -3.13
C SER A 8 -2.72 12.96 -3.08
N ILE A 9 -1.93 13.07 -2.01
CA ILE A 9 -0.65 12.35 -1.86
C ILE A 9 -0.90 10.86 -1.64
N PHE A 10 -1.90 10.51 -0.82
CA PHE A 10 -2.27 9.11 -0.61
C PHE A 10 -2.72 8.44 -1.93
N PHE A 11 -3.57 9.14 -2.70
CA PHE A 11 -4.00 8.67 -4.01
C PHE A 11 -2.83 8.49 -4.98
N TRP A 12 -1.91 9.47 -5.03
CA TRP A 12 -0.68 9.36 -5.82
C TRP A 12 0.17 8.16 -5.40
N MET A 13 0.31 7.92 -4.09
CA MET A 13 1.10 6.81 -3.55
C MET A 13 0.52 5.46 -3.96
N VAL A 14 -0.80 5.29 -3.84
CA VAL A 14 -1.51 4.08 -4.29
C VAL A 14 -1.42 3.92 -5.82
N SER A 15 -1.55 5.02 -6.57
CA SER A 15 -1.47 4.99 -8.04
C SER A 15 -0.08 4.56 -8.52
N ILE A 16 0.99 5.10 -7.90
CA ILE A 16 2.38 4.70 -8.19
C ILE A 16 2.62 3.24 -7.79
N TRP A 17 2.07 2.79 -6.66
CA TRP A 17 2.19 1.40 -6.24
C TRP A 17 1.52 0.45 -7.24
N ILE A 18 0.28 0.73 -7.67
CA ILE A 18 -0.41 -0.07 -8.69
C ILE A 18 0.36 -0.04 -10.02
N ALA A 19 0.77 1.15 -10.48
CA ALA A 19 1.49 1.30 -11.73
C ALA A 19 2.83 0.55 -11.72
N SER A 20 3.57 0.58 -10.61
CA SER A 20 4.84 -0.15 -10.46
C SER A 20 4.63 -1.67 -10.47
N ASN A 21 3.58 -2.17 -9.78
CA ASN A 21 3.23 -3.59 -9.80
C ASN A 21 2.81 -4.05 -11.21
N LEU A 22 1.97 -3.27 -11.89
CA LEU A 22 1.50 -3.57 -13.24
C LEU A 22 2.64 -3.50 -14.27
N PHE A 23 3.54 -2.53 -14.13
CA PHE A 23 4.72 -2.39 -14.98
C PHE A 23 5.68 -3.56 -14.79
N SER A 24 5.95 -3.97 -13.55
CA SER A 24 6.78 -5.14 -13.25
C SER A 24 6.19 -6.41 -13.89
N GLN A 25 4.87 -6.59 -13.78
CA GLN A 25 4.15 -7.71 -14.40
C GLN A 25 4.22 -7.66 -15.93
N ALA A 26 4.06 -6.49 -16.55
CA ALA A 26 4.13 -6.32 -18.00
C ALA A 26 5.54 -6.61 -18.55
N VAL A 27 6.59 -6.15 -17.87
CA VAL A 27 7.99 -6.43 -18.24
C VAL A 27 8.26 -7.94 -18.15
N TYR A 28 7.85 -8.60 -17.08
CA TYR A 28 8.02 -10.05 -16.93
C TYR A 28 7.30 -10.83 -18.03
N MET A 29 6.05 -10.45 -18.35
CA MET A 29 5.27 -11.08 -19.41
C MET A 29 5.89 -10.86 -20.79
N GLY A 30 6.54 -9.70 -21.01
CA GLY A 30 7.29 -9.42 -22.23
C GLY A 30 8.48 -10.36 -22.45
N PHE A 31 9.13 -10.81 -21.38
CA PHE A 31 10.27 -11.75 -21.48
C PHE A 31 9.86 -13.23 -21.40
N ASN A 32 8.89 -13.58 -20.57
CA ASN A 32 8.54 -14.98 -20.27
C ASN A 32 7.27 -15.47 -21.00
N GLY A 33 6.49 -14.57 -21.62
CA GLY A 33 5.26 -14.90 -22.37
C GLY A 33 4.08 -15.35 -21.49
N VAL A 34 4.29 -15.55 -20.19
CA VAL A 34 3.29 -15.97 -19.22
C VAL A 34 3.07 -14.88 -18.15
N PRO A 35 1.85 -14.77 -17.60
CA PRO A 35 1.60 -13.87 -16.49
C PRO A 35 2.43 -14.24 -15.27
N TYR A 36 2.73 -13.24 -14.45
CA TYR A 36 3.56 -13.38 -13.25
C TYR A 36 2.98 -14.41 -12.27
N SER A 37 3.52 -15.62 -12.27
CA SER A 37 3.20 -16.65 -11.27
C SER A 37 3.92 -16.29 -9.98
N GLY A 38 3.18 -15.80 -8.98
CA GLY A 38 3.74 -15.46 -7.67
C GLY A 38 4.52 -16.62 -7.03
N ILE A 39 4.14 -17.87 -7.33
CA ILE A 39 4.80 -19.10 -6.85
C ILE A 39 6.13 -19.37 -7.58
N GLU A 40 6.21 -19.07 -8.87
CA GLU A 40 7.44 -19.26 -9.67
C GLU A 40 8.50 -18.19 -9.36
N MET A 41 8.06 -16.98 -8.99
CA MET A 41 8.94 -15.93 -8.49
C MET A 41 9.58 -16.32 -7.15
N ILE A 42 8.78 -16.94 -6.26
CA ILE A 42 9.25 -17.50 -4.97
C ILE A 42 10.34 -18.55 -5.20
N GLN A 43 10.16 -19.43 -6.19
CA GLN A 43 11.14 -20.46 -6.52
C GLN A 43 12.42 -19.90 -7.16
N SER A 44 12.33 -18.83 -7.95
CA SER A 44 13.50 -18.27 -8.66
C SER A 44 14.37 -17.32 -7.82
N LEU A 45 13.81 -16.64 -6.82
CA LEU A 45 14.55 -15.73 -5.92
C LEU A 45 15.19 -16.44 -4.71
N GLY A 46 14.77 -17.67 -4.42
CA GLY A 46 15.26 -18.41 -3.26
C GLY A 46 15.05 -17.63 -1.95
N PRO A 47 16.04 -17.58 -1.03
CA PRO A 47 15.88 -16.96 0.30
C PRO A 47 15.55 -15.47 0.30
N TRP A 48 15.90 -14.74 -0.77
CA TRP A 48 15.68 -13.28 -0.87
C TRP A 48 14.21 -12.89 -0.96
N TYR A 49 13.34 -13.82 -1.35
CA TYR A 49 11.89 -13.63 -1.35
C TYR A 49 11.35 -13.24 0.03
N TYR A 50 11.78 -13.92 1.09
CA TYR A 50 11.28 -13.67 2.44
C TYR A 50 11.61 -12.25 2.90
N VAL A 51 12.75 -11.70 2.46
CA VAL A 51 13.15 -10.33 2.75
C VAL A 51 12.22 -9.32 2.06
N LEU A 52 11.96 -9.51 0.77
CA LEU A 52 11.07 -8.63 0.01
C LEU A 52 9.64 -8.65 0.53
N VAL A 53 9.09 -9.84 0.83
CA VAL A 53 7.75 -9.95 1.43
C VAL A 53 7.68 -9.33 2.82
N THR A 54 8.73 -9.48 3.63
CA THR A 54 8.78 -8.85 4.96
C THR A 54 8.72 -7.33 4.83
N ILE A 55 9.46 -6.74 3.88
CA ILE A 55 9.43 -5.30 3.62
C ILE A 55 8.04 -4.85 3.15
N GLU A 56 7.41 -5.60 2.24
CA GLU A 56 6.06 -5.31 1.73
C GLU A 56 5.03 -5.32 2.88
N VAL A 57 5.06 -6.35 3.73
CA VAL A 57 4.16 -6.46 4.90
C VAL A 57 4.37 -5.30 5.88
N LEU A 58 5.62 -4.92 6.16
CA LEU A 58 5.92 -3.77 7.02
C LEU A 58 5.38 -2.46 6.43
N ALA A 59 5.49 -2.27 5.11
CA ALA A 59 4.92 -1.11 4.42
C ALA A 59 3.39 -1.08 4.53
N TRP A 60 2.73 -2.22 4.35
CA TRP A 60 1.27 -2.33 4.52
C TRP A 60 0.80 -2.09 5.94
N ILE A 61 1.55 -2.53 6.96
CA ILE A 61 1.27 -2.22 8.37
C ILE A 61 1.35 -0.71 8.60
N TYR A 62 2.41 -0.05 8.11
CA TYR A 62 2.56 1.39 8.25
C TYR A 62 1.39 2.16 7.61
N VAL A 63 1.03 1.80 6.38
CA VAL A 63 -0.10 2.41 5.66
C VAL A 63 -1.42 2.14 6.40
N GLY A 64 -1.65 0.90 6.84
CA GLY A 64 -2.84 0.48 7.56
C GLY A 64 -3.03 1.26 8.85
N VAL A 65 -2.00 1.35 9.69
CA VAL A 65 -2.03 2.11 10.95
C VAL A 65 -2.35 3.58 10.71
N HIS A 66 -1.68 4.23 9.74
CA HIS A 66 -1.94 5.62 9.41
C HIS A 66 -3.37 5.86 8.90
N LEU A 67 -3.91 4.94 8.11
CA LEU A 67 -5.27 5.02 7.60
C LEU A 67 -6.29 4.83 8.72
N SER A 68 -6.12 3.81 9.56
CA SER A 68 -6.99 3.52 10.70
C SER A 68 -7.07 4.71 11.65
N ILE A 69 -5.92 5.27 12.07
CA ILE A 69 -5.89 6.44 12.95
C ILE A 69 -6.64 7.63 12.34
N LYS A 70 -6.48 7.87 11.02
CA LYS A 70 -7.16 8.96 10.31
C LYS A 70 -8.68 8.74 10.28
N VAL A 71 -9.13 7.53 10.00
CA VAL A 71 -10.56 7.17 9.99
C VAL A 71 -11.17 7.30 11.38
N PHE A 72 -10.52 6.76 12.42
CA PHE A 72 -11.02 6.86 13.80
C PHE A 72 -11.11 8.31 14.29
N ARG A 73 -10.13 9.16 13.98
CA ARG A 73 -10.20 10.59 14.32
C ARG A 73 -11.35 11.31 13.61
N ASN A 74 -11.56 11.03 12.32
CA ASN A 74 -12.66 11.64 11.57
C ASN A 74 -14.04 11.18 12.09
N LEU A 75 -14.16 9.92 12.52
CA LEU A 75 -15.37 9.39 13.13
C LEU A 75 -15.65 10.03 14.49
N GLN A 76 -14.63 10.21 15.34
CA GLN A 76 -14.78 10.90 16.63
C GLN A 76 -15.17 12.37 16.47
N VAL A 77 -14.57 13.10 15.51
CA VAL A 77 -14.93 14.50 15.23
C VAL A 77 -16.39 14.63 14.78
N LYS A 78 -16.91 13.65 14.05
CA LYS A 78 -18.31 13.65 13.58
C LYS A 78 -19.31 13.20 14.66
N ALA A 79 -18.82 12.53 15.71
CA ALA A 79 -19.61 12.00 16.82
C ALA A 79 -19.73 12.96 18.01
N THR A 80 -19.02 14.10 18.02
CA THR A 80 -19.27 15.19 18.97
C THR A 80 -20.33 16.12 18.37
N PRO A 81 -21.62 15.99 18.71
CA PRO A 81 -22.59 17.00 18.35
C PRO A 81 -22.16 18.31 18.99
N GLN A 82 -22.18 19.38 18.19
CA GLN A 82 -22.19 20.74 18.68
C GLN A 82 -23.41 20.88 19.61
N THR A 83 -23.24 20.60 20.90
CA THR A 83 -24.16 21.05 21.93
C THR A 83 -23.97 22.55 22.03
N SER A 84 -24.73 23.23 21.18
CA SER A 84 -25.36 24.52 21.41
C SER A 84 -25.21 25.04 22.84
N SER A 85 -24.51 26.16 22.97
CA SER A 85 -24.83 27.24 23.90
C SER A 85 -24.11 28.50 23.43
#